data_AF-T0RUP7-F1
#
_entry.id   AF-T0RUP7-F1
#
_cell.length_a   1.000
_cell.length_b   1.000
_cell.length_c   1.000
_cell.angle_alpha   90.00
_cell.angle_beta   90.00
_cell.angle_gamma   90.00
#
_symmetry.space_group_name_H-M   'P 1'
#
loop_
_entity.id
_entity.type
_entity.pdbx_description
1 polymer ?
#
loop_
_entity_poly.entity_id
_entity_poly.type
_entity_poly.pdbx_seq_one_letter_code
_entity_poly.pdbx_strand_id
1 'polypeptide(L)' 'MIATDKAHRAAMALAAPGRSEKEVNALIEYIFSKDESQGNAYDNIVAGGNNANILHYIENKPATQ' A
#
# COMPACT_ATOMS: atom_id res chain seq x y z
N MET A 1 6.07 -15.94 -1.63
CA MET A 1 6.66 -14.82 -0.83
C MET A 1 7.37 -13.76 -1.67
N ILE A 2 7.81 -14.06 -2.91
CA ILE A 2 8.53 -13.10 -3.78
C ILE A 2 7.67 -11.88 -4.15
N ALA A 3 6.40 -12.07 -4.52
CA ALA A 3 5.51 -10.97 -4.89
C ALA A 3 5.31 -9.96 -3.75
N THR A 4 5.19 -10.44 -2.51
CA THR A 4 5.02 -9.59 -1.31
C THR A 4 6.27 -8.78 -1.02
N ASP A 5 7.47 -9.38 -1.08
CA ASP A 5 8.74 -8.66 -0.92
C ASP A 5 8.89 -7.57 -2.00
N LYS A 6 8.62 -7.92 -3.26
CA LYS A 6 8.68 -6.99 -4.40
C LYS A 6 7.69 -5.83 -4.26
N ALA A 7 6.45 -6.10 -3.85
CA ALA A 7 5.44 -5.08 -3.63
C ALA A 7 5.84 -4.10 -2.53
N HIS A 8 6.37 -4.59 -1.40
CA HIS A 8 6.84 -3.74 -0.31
C HIS A 8 8.07 -2.92 -0.69
N ARG A 9 9.02 -3.49 -1.44
CA ARG A 9 10.18 -2.73 -1.96
C ARG A 9 9.78 -1.62 -2.91
N ALA A 10 8.83 -1.89 -3.79
CA ALA A 10 8.30 -0.88 -4.71
C ALA A 10 7.53 0.22 -3.95
N ALA A 11 6.74 -0.16 -2.94
CA ALA A 11 6.07 0.77 -2.05
C ALA A 11 7.07 1.69 -1.31
N MET A 12 8.16 1.14 -0.77
CA MET A 12 9.23 1.93 -0.15
C MET A 12 9.89 2.91 -1.13
N ALA A 13 10.05 2.53 -2.40
CA ALA A 13 10.63 3.40 -3.42
C ALA A 13 9.67 4.53 -3.86
N LEU A 14 8.35 4.29 -3.80
CA LEU A 14 7.33 5.28 -4.15
C LEU A 14 7.01 6.23 -2.97
N ALA A 15 7.13 5.75 -1.72
CA ALA A 15 6.78 6.50 -0.53
C ALA A 15 7.66 7.76 -0.38
N ALA A 16 7.04 8.93 -0.52
CA ALA A 16 7.68 10.23 -0.38
C ALA A 16 6.68 11.29 0.14
N PRO A 17 7.16 12.37 0.78
CA PRO A 17 6.28 13.48 1.16
C PRO A 17 5.47 14.01 -0.03
N GLY A 18 4.17 14.22 0.17
CA GLY A 18 3.25 14.68 -0.88
C GLY A 18 2.66 13.56 -1.76
N ARG A 19 3.10 12.30 -1.59
CA ARG A 19 2.43 11.14 -2.19
C ARG A 19 1.22 10.74 -1.37
N SER A 20 0.19 10.24 -2.06
CA SER A 20 -1.03 9.74 -1.44
C SER A 20 -0.91 8.25 -1.11
N GLU A 21 -1.56 7.85 -0.02
CA GLU A 21 -1.68 6.43 0.36
C GLU A 21 -2.36 5.59 -0.74
N LYS A 22 -3.28 6.20 -1.51
CA LYS A 22 -3.94 5.58 -2.66
C LYS A 22 -2.95 5.16 -3.75
N GLU A 23 -1.98 6.01 -4.08
CA GLU A 23 -0.96 5.70 -5.10
C GLU A 23 -0.12 4.50 -4.68
N VAL A 24 0.25 4.42 -3.40
CA VAL A 24 1.03 3.32 -2.86
C VAL A 24 0.20 2.02 -2.85
N ASN A 25 -1.07 2.08 -2.46
CA ASN A 25 -1.95 0.91 -2.53
C ASN A 25 -2.11 0.39 -3.96
N ALA A 26 -2.36 1.29 -4.93
CA ALA A 26 -2.51 0.93 -6.33
C ALA A 26 -1.25 0.27 -6.91
N LEU A 27 -0.06 0.71 -6.49
CA LEU A 27 1.20 0.08 -6.89
C LEU A 27 1.33 -1.35 -6.34
N ILE A 28 0.95 -1.57 -5.09
CA ILE A 28 0.97 -2.90 -4.46
C ILE A 28 0.03 -3.85 -5.21
N GLU A 29 -1.21 -3.42 -5.47
CA GLU A 29 -2.20 -4.19 -6.22
C GLU A 29 -1.73 -4.51 -7.65
N TYR A 30 -1.10 -3.53 -8.32
CA TYR A 30 -0.53 -3.73 -9.65
C TYR A 30 0.55 -4.83 -9.67
N ILE A 31 1.44 -4.83 -8.68
CA ILE A 31 2.51 -5.83 -8.59
C ILE A 31 1.93 -7.22 -8.32
N PHE A 32 0.94 -7.31 -7.44
CA PHE A 32 0.26 -8.58 -7.17
C PHE A 32 -0.50 -9.10 -8.38
N SER A 33 -1.17 -8.24 -9.15
CA SER A 33 -1.83 -8.63 -10.39
C SER A 33 -0.83 -9.07 -11.46
N LYS A 34 0.36 -8.46 -11.52
CA LYS A 34 1.39 -8.75 -12.52
C LYS A 34 2.13 -10.08 -12.27
N ASP A 35 2.35 -10.45 -11.02
CA ASP A 35 3.15 -11.64 -10.65
C ASP A 35 2.30 -12.93 -10.56
N GLU A 36 1.20 -13.02 -11.33
CA GLU A 36 0.24 -14.14 -11.34
C GLU A 36 -0.32 -14.50 -9.94
N SER A 37 -0.28 -13.56 -8.99
CA SER A 37 -0.87 -13.80 -7.68
C SER A 37 -2.40 -13.72 -7.76
N GLN A 38 -3.08 -14.41 -6.87
CA GLN A 38 -4.53 -14.37 -6.73
C GLN A 38 -5.05 -13.03 -6.16
N GLY A 39 -4.18 -12.02 -6.03
CA GLY A 39 -4.47 -10.73 -5.42
C GLY A 39 -4.12 -10.70 -3.93
N ASN A 40 -4.67 -9.70 -3.24
CA ASN A 40 -4.39 -9.48 -1.82
C ASN A 40 -5.04 -10.58 -0.97
N ALA A 41 -4.35 -11.05 0.07
CA ALA A 41 -4.94 -11.98 1.04
C ALA A 41 -5.93 -11.29 2.00
N TYR A 42 -5.78 -9.99 2.19
CA TYR A 42 -6.61 -9.10 3.00
C TYR A 42 -6.47 -7.68 2.45
N ASP A 43 -7.34 -6.76 2.86
CA ASP A 43 -7.26 -5.37 2.43
C ASP A 43 -5.94 -4.73 2.87
N ASN A 44 -5.21 -4.14 1.92
CA ASN A 44 -3.93 -3.51 2.22
C ASN A 44 -4.12 -2.33 3.19
N ILE A 45 -3.22 -2.23 4.17
CA ILE A 45 -3.16 -1.10 5.10
C ILE A 45 -2.00 -0.21 4.68
N VAL A 46 -2.32 0.96 4.14
CA VAL A 46 -1.36 2.00 3.76
C VAL A 46 -1.69 3.25 4.56
N ALA A 47 -1.02 3.41 5.71
CA ALA A 47 -1.35 4.45 6.68
C ALA A 47 -0.14 5.36 6.96
N GLY A 48 -0.29 6.65 6.65
CA GLY A 48 0.66 7.71 6.94
C GLY A 48 0.20 8.61 8.08
N GLY A 49 1.15 9.18 8.83
CA GLY A 49 0.87 10.13 9.91
C GLY A 49 -0.08 9.54 10.97
N ASN A 50 -1.13 10.28 11.33
CA ASN A 50 -2.08 9.87 12.37
C ASN A 50 -2.93 8.65 11.98
N ASN A 51 -3.06 8.35 10.69
CA ASN A 51 -3.79 7.15 10.23
C ASN A 51 -3.09 5.87 10.69
N ALA A 52 -1.78 5.90 10.94
CA ALA A 52 -1.02 4.74 11.43
C ALA A 52 -1.43 4.29 12.84
N ASN A 53 -2.20 5.10 13.57
CA ASN A 53 -2.79 4.77 14.87
C ASN A 53 -4.08 3.95 14.76
N ILE A 54 -4.59 3.74 13.54
CA ILE A 54 -5.79 2.94 13.26
C ILE A 54 -5.32 1.55 12.78
N LEU A 55 -5.58 0.52 13.59
CA LEU A 55 -5.03 -0.82 13.36
C LEU A 55 -5.48 -1.46 12.05
N HIS A 56 -6.75 -1.34 11.68
CA HIS A 56 -7.30 -1.87 10.43
C HIS A 56 -7.71 -0.75 9.49
N TYR A 57 -6.77 0.14 9.17
CA TYR A 57 -6.99 1.26 8.28
C TYR A 57 -7.02 0.81 6.82
N ILE A 58 -8.21 0.57 6.28
CA ILE A 58 -8.42 0.11 4.90
C ILE A 58 -8.84 1.24 3.94
N GLU A 59 -9.08 2.44 4.46
CA GLU A 59 -9.53 3.56 3.63
C GLU A 59 -8.44 4.05 2.68
N ASN A 60 -7.16 3.97 3.07
CA ASN A 60 -6.00 4.35 2.27
C ASN A 60 -6.16 5.73 1.62
N LYS A 61 -6.76 6.68 2.34
CA LYS A 61 -7.05 8.05 1.89
C LYS A 61 -5.99 8.99 2.45
N PRO A 62 -5.57 10.01 1.69
CA PRO A 62 -4.64 10.99 2.21
C PRO A 62 -5.16 11.50 3.56
N ALA A 63 -4.30 11.46 4.59
CA ALA A 63 -4.58 12.08 5.87
C ALA A 63 -4.99 13.54 5.59
N THR A 64 -6.28 13.82 5.73
CA THR A 64 -6.77 15.20 5.73
C THR A 64 -6.12 15.86 6.93
N GLN A 65 -5.29 16.87 6.64
CA GLN A 65 -4.57 17.67 7.61
C GLN A 65 -5.51 18.26 8.67
#